data_AF-A0A2E5EX96-F1
#
_entry.id   AF-A0A2E5EX96-F1
#
_cell.length_a   1.000
_cell.length_b   1.000
_cell.length_c   1.000
_cell.angle_alpha   90.00
_cell.angle_beta   90.00
_cell.angle_gamma   90.00
#
_symmetry.space_group_name_H-M   'P 1'
#
loop_
_entity.id
_entity.type
_entity.pdbx_description
1 polymer ?
#
loop_
_entity_poly.entity_id
_entity_poly.type
_entity_poly.pdbx_seq_one_letter_code
_entity_poly.pdbx_strand_id
1 'polypeptide(L)' 'MASKKIDDTFNELEDLVTQLESDRLPIDKAIQLYSTALKKMKRASTQLEQVHAKLTVLQQEGDQLFEQPLSVNTD' A
#
# COMPACT_ATOMS: atom_id res chain seq x y z
N MET A 1 -0.15 -20.96 1.35
CA MET A 1 0.03 -19.76 2.19
C MET A 1 -1.08 -18.79 1.80
N ALA A 2 -2.10 -18.57 2.63
CA ALA A 2 -3.21 -17.69 2.28
C ALA A 2 -2.70 -16.23 2.19
N SER A 3 -2.75 -15.64 1.00
CA SER A 3 -2.43 -14.22 0.82
C SER A 3 -3.56 -13.41 1.46
N LYS A 4 -3.27 -12.78 2.60
CA LYS A 4 -4.21 -11.90 3.28
C LYS A 4 -4.60 -10.75 2.36
N LYS A 5 -5.89 -10.46 2.22
CA LYS A 5 -6.37 -9.42 1.31
C LYS A 5 -5.97 -8.04 1.82
N ILE A 6 -5.95 -7.07 0.91
CA ILE A 6 -5.63 -5.69 1.27
C ILE A 6 -6.70 -5.10 2.21
N ASP A 7 -7.96 -5.49 2.00
CA ASP A 7 -9.11 -5.10 2.84
C ASP A 7 -8.90 -5.53 4.30
N ASP A 8 -8.38 -6.74 4.52
CA ASP A 8 -8.07 -7.22 5.87
C ASP A 8 -6.96 -6.38 6.53
N THR A 9 -6.01 -5.85 5.75
CA THR A 9 -4.95 -4.96 6.26
C THR A 9 -5.53 -3.60 6.66
N PHE A 10 -6.51 -3.09 5.90
CA PHE A 10 -7.18 -1.83 6.23
C PHE A 10 -8.09 -1.96 7.45
N ASN A 11 -8.89 -3.03 7.56
CA ASN A 11 -9.72 -3.29 8.75
C ASN A 11 -8.86 -3.33 10.03
N GLU A 12 -7.71 -3.99 9.96
CA GLU A 12 -6.79 -4.04 11.11
C GLU A 12 -6.10 -2.70 11.43
N LEU A 13 -5.97 -1.81 10.44
CA LEU A 13 -5.47 -0.45 10.68
C LEU A 13 -6.55 0.39 11.37
N GLU A 14 -7.81 0.28 10.94
CA GLU A 14 -8.94 0.95 11.57
C GLU A 14 -9.10 0.50 13.03
N ASP A 15 -9.03 -0.79 13.30
CA ASP A 15 -9.06 -1.34 14.67
C ASP A 15 -7.94 -0.78 15.56
N LEU A 16 -6.75 -0.55 14.99
CA LEU A 16 -5.63 0.05 15.72
C LEU A 16 -5.85 1.54 15.98
N VAL A 17 -6.41 2.28 15.02
CA VAL A 17 -6.75 3.70 15.18
C VAL A 17 -7.77 3.85 16.29
N THR A 18 -8.84 3.06 16.29
CA THR A 18 -9.84 3.09 17.37
C THR A 18 -9.24 2.79 18.74
N GLN A 19 -8.26 1.88 18.82
CA GLN A 19 -7.54 1.61 20.07
C GLN A 19 -6.64 2.77 20.50
N LEU A 20 -6.03 3.49 19.55
CA LEU A 20 -5.19 4.65 19.81
C LEU A 20 -5.99 5.88 20.25
N GLU A 21 -7.25 6.01 19.82
CA GLU A 21 -8.18 7.09 20.19
C GLU A 21 -8.81 6.91 21.58
N SER A 22 -8.47 5.84 22.30
CA SER A 22 -8.99 5.60 23.65
C SER A 22 -8.43 6.59 24.67
N ASP A 23 -9.31 7.34 25.34
CA ASP A 23 -8.98 8.32 26.39
C ASP A 23 -8.21 7.74 27.60
N ARG A 24 -8.15 6.40 27.72
CA ARG A 24 -7.48 5.70 28.82
C ARG A 24 -6.41 4.73 28.33
N LEU A 25 -5.64 5.13 27.34
CA LEU A 25 -4.55 4.33 26.81
C LEU A 25 -3.23 4.60 27.58
N PRO A 26 -2.65 3.59 28.26
CA PRO A 26 -1.33 3.74 28.87
C PRO A 26 -0.26 4.00 27.81
N ILE A 27 0.73 4.86 28.13
CA ILE A 27 1.77 5.28 27.18
C ILE A 27 2.54 4.11 26.55
N ASP A 28 2.88 3.09 27.34
CA ASP A 28 3.58 1.91 26.86
C ASP A 28 2.76 1.15 25.80
N LYS A 29 1.43 1.11 26.00
CA LYS A 29 0.51 0.47 25.08
C LYS A 29 0.29 1.32 23.82
N ALA A 30 0.29 2.64 23.95
CA ALA A 30 0.26 3.56 22.82
C ALA A 30 1.48 3.39 21.90
N ILE A 31 2.68 3.27 22.47
CA ILE A 31 3.92 3.03 21.72
C ILE A 31 3.86 1.70 20.97
N GLN A 32 3.37 0.63 21.61
CA GLN A 32 3.20 -0.68 20.99
C GLN A 32 2.19 -0.66 19.84
N LEU A 33 1.02 -0.03 20.04
CA LEU A 33 0.00 0.11 19.02
C LEU A 33 0.50 0.94 17.84
N TYR A 34 1.21 2.04 18.09
CA TYR A 34 1.81 2.87 17.05
C TYR A 34 2.85 2.11 16.22
N SER A 35 3.76 1.38 16.87
CA SER A 35 4.74 0.53 16.16
C SER A 35 4.06 -0.53 15.30
N THR A 36 2.95 -1.09 15.80
CA THR A 36 2.16 -2.08 15.07
C THR A 36 1.44 -1.46 13.87
N ALA A 37 0.88 -0.26 14.03
CA ALA A 37 0.24 0.50 12.96
C ALA A 37 1.23 0.82 11.84
N LEU A 38 2.45 1.28 12.16
CA LEU A 38 3.49 1.54 11.15
C LEU A 38 3.84 0.29 10.33
N LYS A 39 3.96 -0.88 10.98
CA LYS A 39 4.24 -2.14 10.29
C LYS A 39 3.09 -2.52 9.34
N LYS A 40 1.84 -2.34 9.76
CA LYS A 40 0.67 -2.62 8.92
C LYS A 40 0.56 -1.63 7.77
N MET A 41 0.82 -0.35 7.99
CA MET A 41 0.80 0.68 6.96
C MET A 41 1.86 0.40 5.88
N LYS A 42 3.08 0.01 6.28
CA LYS A 42 4.12 -0.42 5.33
C LYS A 42 3.66 -1.60 4.48
N ARG A 43 3.00 -2.58 5.09
CA ARG A 43 2.44 -3.73 4.37
C ARG A 43 1.36 -3.32 3.37
N ALA A 44 0.44 -2.44 3.77
CA ALA A 44 -0.61 -1.93 2.89
C ALA A 44 -0.01 -1.21 1.66
N SER A 45 1.01 -0.37 1.87
CA SER A 45 1.76 0.30 0.78
C SER A 45 2.34 -0.72 -0.21
N THR A 46 3.02 -1.75 0.30
CA THR A 46 3.57 -2.80 -0.56
C THR A 46 2.49 -3.57 -1.33
N GLN A 47 1.33 -3.83 -0.71
CA GLN A 47 0.22 -4.47 -1.40
C GLN A 47 -0.36 -3.58 -2.52
N LEU A 48 -0.47 -2.26 -2.30
CA LEU A 48 -0.88 -1.30 -3.32
C LEU A 48 0.12 -1.24 -4.48
N GLU A 49 1.42 -1.16 -4.18
CA GLU A 49 2.48 -1.17 -5.19
C GLU A 49 2.42 -2.42 -6.07
N GLN A 50 2.17 -3.58 -5.47
CA GLN A 50 2.00 -4.84 -6.22
C GLN A 50 0.78 -4.82 -7.14
N VAL A 51 -0.33 -4.23 -6.70
CA VAL A 51 -1.53 -4.06 -7.54
C VAL A 51 -1.26 -3.09 -8.68
N HIS A 52 -0.62 -1.96 -8.40
CA HIS A 52 -0.22 -0.98 -9.40
C HIS A 52 0.70 -1.60 -10.46
N ALA A 53 1.75 -2.32 -10.04
CA ALA A 53 2.67 -2.98 -10.95
C ALA A 53 1.96 -3.99 -11.86
N LYS A 54 1.02 -4.78 -11.31
CA LYS A 54 0.20 -5.70 -12.11
C LYS A 54 -0.70 -4.97 -13.10
N LEU A 55 -1.31 -3.86 -12.69
CA LEU A 55 -2.12 -3.03 -13.58
C LEU A 55 -1.28 -2.45 -14.72
N THR A 56 -0.07 -1.94 -14.42
CA THR A 56 0.85 -1.42 -15.43
C THR A 56 1.23 -2.50 -16.45
N VAL A 57 1.54 -3.72 -16.01
CA VAL A 57 1.84 -4.84 -16.92
C VAL A 57 0.63 -5.19 -17.78
N LEU A 58 -0.57 -5.27 -17.19
CA LEU A 58 -1.81 -5.55 -17.93
C LEU A 58 -2.15 -4.45 -18.95
N GLN A 59 -1.89 -3.18 -18.61
CA GLN A 59 -2.01 -2.06 -19.55
C GLN A 59 -1.01 -2.20 -20.70
N GLN A 60 0.26 -2.55 -20.42
CA GLN A 60 1.28 -2.78 -21.45
C GLN A 60 0.97 -3.99 -22.35
N GLU A 61 0.35 -5.04 -21.80
CA GLU A 61 -0.07 -6.23 -22.56
C GLU A 61 -1.34 -5.97 -23.39
N GLY A 62 -2.24 -5.09 -22.92
CA GLY A 62 -3.43 -4.65 -23.64
C GLY A 62 -3.14 -3.61 -24.73
N ASP A 63 -2.17 -2.72 -24.52
CA ASP A 63 -1.67 -1.73 -25.48
C ASP A 63 -0.46 -2.28 -26.25
N GLN A 64 -0.70 -3.21 -27.17
CA GLN A 64 0.09 -3.19 -28.39
C GLN A 64 -0.32 -1.96 -29.23
N LEU A 65 0.11 -0.74 -28.88
CA LEU A 65 0.43 0.34 -29.84
C LEU A 65 1.05 1.60 -29.16
N PHE A 66 2.39 1.68 -29.27
CA PHE A 66 3.34 2.81 -29.24
C PHE A 66 3.09 4.11 -28.42
N GLU A 67 4.08 4.44 -27.58
CA GLU A 67 4.75 5.74 -27.66
C GLU A 67 6.23 5.52 -28.01
N GLN A 68 6.61 5.83 -29.24
CA GLN A 68 8.01 5.99 -29.61
C GLN A 68 8.35 7.48 -29.45
N PRO A 69 9.37 7.85 -28.67
CA PRO A 69 9.81 9.24 -28.61
C PRO A 69 10.29 9.66 -30.00
N LEU A 70 9.76 10.76 -30.52
CA LEU A 70 10.30 11.41 -31.71
C LEU A 70 11.72 11.85 -31.38
N SER A 71 12.72 11.13 -31.87
CA SER A 71 14.10 11.59 -31.86
C SER A 71 14.17 12.85 -32.73
N VAL A 72 14.20 14.01 -32.10
CA VAL A 72 14.59 15.25 -32.75
C VAL A 72 16.11 15.18 -32.91
N ASN A 73 16.57 14.73 -34.08
CA ASN A 73 17.96 14.99 -34.49
C ASN A 73 18.09 16.51 -34.68
N THR A 74 18.73 17.17 -33.73
CA THR A 74 19.35 18.46 -33.97
C THR A 74 20.79 18.22 -34.41
N ASP A 75 21.05 18.50 -35.69
CA ASP A 75 22.37 18.87 -36.22
C ASP A 75 22.97 20.04 -35.42
#